data_AF-A0A257UDB8-F1
#
_entry.id   AF-A0A257UDB8-F1
#
_cell.length_a   1.000
_cell.length_b   1.000
_cell.length_c   1.000
_cell.angle_alpha   90.00
_cell.angle_beta   90.00
_cell.angle_gamma   90.00
#
_symmetry.space_group_name_H-M   'P 1'
#
loop_
_entity.id
_entity.type
_entity.pdbx_description
1 polymer ?
#
loop_
_entity_poly.entity_id
_entity_poly.type
_entity_poly.pdbx_seq_one_letter_code
_entity_poly.pdbx_strand_id
1 'polypeptide(L)'
;LRTTKAGEDWSALARRAVGPPAIRLGRSDNRFSTVEAREVGEASLRAGRVGVILVAGGQGTRLGFDHPKGMFPIGPVSGATLFQILLEKVLASSRRYGATIPLYLMTSPATHDETIAYLNDHHRFGIPAHDLTVFCQGTMPAVDAESGKVLLAASDSLALSPDGHGGMPAALRASGALADIRRRAIEHLFYMQVDNPQVVACDPEFVGYHLVSESELSTKVVAKTTPRDRMGNVVSVDGRVRIIEYSDLPDDVAEQRLPDGSLKLWAGSTAMHVFEVDLLDRASRSSGALPYHLARKRVPYIDDRGELVDPVEANAIKFEQFIFDLLPAARNPIVVEVDEATEFAPVKNAPGAERDSPERVQAQMIALHRRWLQQAGASVAPGIAVEISPLFALDAEETARRITRDMAITSDRSLR
;
A
#
# COMPACT_ATOMS: atom_id res chain seq x y z
N LEU A 1 5.55 -22.74 16.32
CA LEU A 1 5.68 -22.52 14.85
C LEU A 1 4.71 -23.42 14.05
N ARG A 2 3.43 -23.54 14.43
CA ARG A 2 2.45 -24.39 13.70
C ARG A 2 1.80 -23.70 12.47
N THR A 3 2.17 -22.44 12.20
CA THR A 3 1.58 -21.58 11.15
C THR A 3 2.66 -20.85 10.32
N THR A 4 3.75 -21.53 9.99
CA THR A 4 4.79 -21.00 9.09
C THR A 4 4.48 -21.41 7.65
N LYS A 5 4.65 -20.50 6.69
CA LYS A 5 4.54 -20.80 5.25
C LYS A 5 5.67 -21.68 4.70
N ALA A 6 6.70 -21.93 5.50
CA ALA A 6 7.88 -22.72 5.11
C ALA A 6 7.60 -24.19 4.72
N GLY A 7 6.38 -24.70 4.93
CA GLY A 7 5.96 -26.03 4.50
C GLY A 7 5.09 -26.06 3.22
N GLU A 8 4.73 -24.91 2.65
CA GLU A 8 4.00 -24.88 1.38
C GLU A 8 4.96 -25.06 0.19
N ASP A 9 4.66 -26.03 -0.68
CA ASP A 9 5.35 -26.18 -1.96
C ASP A 9 4.84 -25.10 -2.94
N TRP A 10 5.47 -23.93 -2.89
CA TRP A 10 5.18 -22.79 -3.75
C TRP A 10 5.28 -23.12 -5.24
N SER A 11 6.21 -24.00 -5.62
CA SER A 11 6.36 -24.43 -7.01
C SER A 11 5.17 -25.26 -7.47
N ALA A 12 4.76 -26.26 -6.69
CA ALA A 12 3.58 -27.06 -7.01
C ALA A 12 2.29 -26.24 -7.02
N LEU A 13 2.17 -25.28 -6.11
CA LEU A 13 1.05 -24.34 -6.05
C LEU A 13 1.03 -23.42 -7.28
N ALA A 14 2.17 -22.81 -7.63
CA ALA A 14 2.31 -21.92 -8.78
C ALA A 14 1.94 -22.62 -10.09
N ARG A 15 2.30 -23.90 -10.24
CA ARG A 15 1.98 -24.70 -11.45
C ARG A 15 0.48 -24.88 -11.66
N ARG A 16 -0.34 -24.83 -10.60
CA ARG A 16 -1.82 -24.87 -10.68
C ARG A 16 -2.46 -23.49 -10.76
N ALA A 17 -1.68 -22.42 -10.64
CA ALA A 17 -2.20 -21.06 -10.64
C ALA A 17 -2.77 -20.66 -12.00
N VAL A 18 -3.87 -19.91 -11.93
CA VAL A 18 -4.51 -19.23 -13.06
C VAL A 18 -4.74 -17.76 -12.71
N GLY A 19 -5.12 -16.96 -13.72
CA GLY A 19 -5.51 -15.57 -13.50
C GLY A 19 -6.66 -15.46 -12.49
N PRO A 20 -6.66 -14.42 -11.64
CA PRO A 20 -7.71 -14.24 -10.63
C PRO A 20 -9.03 -13.78 -11.27
N PRO A 21 -10.17 -13.94 -10.58
CA PRO A 21 -11.38 -13.23 -10.94
C PRO A 21 -11.12 -11.72 -10.85
N ALA A 22 -11.26 -11.01 -11.97
CA ALA A 22 -10.85 -9.61 -12.05
C ALA A 22 -11.82 -8.76 -12.85
N ILE A 23 -11.97 -7.51 -12.41
CA ILE A 23 -12.48 -6.41 -13.22
C ILE A 23 -11.29 -5.82 -13.96
N ARG A 24 -11.35 -5.81 -15.28
CA ARG A 24 -10.25 -5.43 -16.17
C ARG A 24 -10.53 -4.09 -16.83
N LEU A 25 -9.50 -3.30 -17.05
CA LEU A 25 -9.64 -2.00 -17.72
C LEU A 25 -10.14 -2.17 -19.15
N GLY A 26 -11.08 -1.31 -19.54
CA GLY A 26 -11.59 -1.23 -20.91
C GLY A 26 -12.36 -2.46 -21.40
N ARG A 27 -12.63 -3.45 -20.53
CA ARG A 27 -13.37 -4.66 -20.88
C ARG A 27 -14.87 -4.47 -20.70
N SER A 28 -15.62 -4.71 -21.76
CA SER A 28 -17.09 -4.65 -21.75
C SER A 28 -17.75 -5.88 -21.09
N ASP A 29 -16.99 -6.97 -20.92
CA ASP A 29 -17.43 -8.22 -20.29
C ASP A 29 -17.15 -8.27 -18.78
N ASN A 30 -16.81 -7.13 -18.17
CA ASN A 30 -16.70 -7.04 -16.71
C ASN A 30 -18.03 -7.39 -16.04
N ARG A 31 -17.94 -8.15 -14.93
CA ARG A 31 -19.11 -8.63 -14.18
C ARG A 31 -19.98 -7.49 -13.62
N PHE A 32 -19.38 -6.34 -13.31
CA PHE A 32 -20.04 -5.20 -12.69
C PHE A 32 -19.87 -3.95 -13.54
N SER A 33 -20.88 -3.10 -13.56
CA SER A 33 -20.84 -1.81 -14.27
C SER A 33 -19.95 -0.82 -13.53
N THR A 34 -19.05 -0.15 -14.26
CA THR A 34 -18.22 0.92 -13.72
C THR A 34 -19.05 2.10 -13.19
N VAL A 35 -20.15 2.43 -13.87
CA VAL A 35 -21.05 3.52 -13.46
C VAL A 35 -21.73 3.17 -12.14
N GLU A 36 -22.30 1.97 -12.05
CA GLU A 36 -22.97 1.48 -10.83
C GLU A 36 -21.99 1.39 -9.66
N ALA A 37 -20.81 0.81 -9.88
CA ALA A 37 -19.76 0.75 -8.86
C ALA A 37 -19.42 2.15 -8.34
N ARG A 38 -19.14 3.10 -9.24
CA ARG A 38 -18.84 4.48 -8.84
C ARG A 38 -19.98 5.10 -8.02
N GLU A 39 -21.22 4.98 -8.46
CA GLU A 39 -22.38 5.51 -7.73
C GLU A 39 -22.50 4.92 -6.31
N VAL A 40 -22.37 3.61 -6.18
CA VAL A 40 -22.42 2.90 -4.90
C VAL A 40 -21.27 3.30 -3.98
N GLY A 41 -20.06 3.42 -4.53
CA GLY A 41 -18.88 3.84 -3.76
C GLY A 41 -18.97 5.29 -3.29
N GLU A 42 -19.37 6.22 -4.16
CA GLU A 42 -19.60 7.61 -3.78
C GLU A 42 -20.71 7.73 -2.73
N ALA A 43 -21.80 6.96 -2.83
CA ALA A 43 -22.84 6.92 -1.82
C ALA A 43 -22.31 6.43 -0.47
N SER A 44 -21.46 5.41 -0.44
CA SER A 44 -20.85 4.90 0.78
C SER A 44 -19.88 5.90 1.44
N LEU A 45 -19.12 6.63 0.62
CA LEU A 45 -18.24 7.71 1.09
C LEU A 45 -19.05 8.86 1.70
N ARG A 46 -20.11 9.33 1.03
CA ARG A 46 -21.03 10.36 1.56
C ARG A 46 -21.74 9.93 2.83
N ALA A 47 -22.02 8.63 2.97
CA ALA A 47 -22.62 8.05 4.18
C ALA A 47 -21.62 7.94 5.35
N GLY A 48 -20.34 8.26 5.15
CA GLY A 48 -19.32 8.17 6.20
C GLY A 48 -19.00 6.75 6.63
N ARG A 49 -19.17 5.75 5.76
CA ARG A 49 -18.94 4.32 6.08
C ARG A 49 -17.53 3.83 5.74
N VAL A 50 -16.68 4.69 5.21
CA VAL A 50 -15.33 4.35 4.72
C VAL A 50 -14.29 5.12 5.53
N GLY A 51 -13.30 4.40 6.07
CA GLY A 51 -12.09 4.96 6.66
C GLY A 51 -10.85 4.58 5.85
N VAL A 52 -9.70 5.12 6.24
CA VAL A 52 -8.41 4.85 5.58
C VAL A 52 -7.41 4.25 6.56
N ILE A 53 -6.70 3.20 6.13
CA ILE A 53 -5.48 2.70 6.77
C ILE A 53 -4.28 3.10 5.91
N LEU A 54 -3.36 3.87 6.50
CA LEU A 54 -2.06 4.17 5.91
C LEU A 54 -0.97 3.40 6.65
N VAL A 55 -0.24 2.53 5.95
CA VAL A 55 0.87 1.76 6.53
C VAL A 55 2.20 2.46 6.27
N ALA A 56 2.84 2.90 7.35
CA ALA A 56 4.08 3.68 7.37
C ALA A 56 5.09 3.14 8.40
N GLY A 57 5.14 1.81 8.59
CA GLY A 57 6.07 1.18 9.53
C GLY A 57 7.54 1.14 9.09
N GLY A 58 7.82 1.39 7.80
CA GLY A 58 9.16 1.30 7.22
C GLY A 58 9.97 2.59 7.33
N GLN A 59 11.27 2.46 7.59
CA GLN A 59 12.23 3.56 7.46
C GLN A 59 12.63 3.81 6.00
N GLY A 60 13.11 5.02 5.72
CA GLY A 60 13.60 5.45 4.41
C GLY A 60 15.00 4.97 4.04
N THR A 61 15.61 4.05 4.81
CA THR A 61 17.04 3.71 4.67
C THR A 61 17.44 3.23 3.28
N ARG A 62 16.57 2.49 2.56
CA ARG A 62 16.80 2.09 1.16
C ARG A 62 16.88 3.26 0.19
N LEU A 63 16.32 4.42 0.56
CA LEU A 63 16.37 5.67 -0.18
C LEU A 63 17.60 6.52 0.19
N GLY A 64 18.44 6.06 1.12
CA GLY A 64 19.49 6.88 1.72
C GLY A 64 18.92 7.98 2.63
N PHE A 65 17.77 7.72 3.26
CA PHE A 65 17.06 8.66 4.11
C PHE A 65 16.85 8.07 5.51
N ASP A 66 17.43 8.71 6.52
CA ASP A 66 17.52 8.17 7.89
C ASP A 66 16.27 8.41 8.75
N HIS A 67 15.17 8.86 8.14
CA HIS A 67 13.90 9.15 8.80
C HIS A 67 12.79 8.20 8.32
N PRO A 68 11.61 8.18 8.98
CA PRO A 68 10.42 7.49 8.48
C PRO A 68 10.16 7.81 7.02
N LYS A 69 9.85 6.77 6.22
CA LYS A 69 9.72 6.92 4.77
C LYS A 69 8.68 7.98 4.38
N GLY A 70 7.60 8.12 5.13
CA GLY A 70 6.57 9.15 4.87
C GLY A 70 7.08 10.59 4.91
N MET A 71 8.21 10.86 5.59
CA MET A 71 8.85 12.18 5.63
C MET A 71 9.72 12.46 4.40
N PHE A 72 9.88 11.50 3.49
CA PHE A 72 10.71 11.67 2.30
C PHE A 72 10.08 12.70 1.33
N PRO A 73 10.82 13.76 0.92
CA PRO A 73 10.34 14.75 -0.02
C PRO A 73 10.28 14.14 -1.43
N ILE A 74 9.08 14.11 -2.01
CA ILE A 74 8.85 13.50 -3.34
C ILE A 74 8.15 14.44 -4.31
N GLY A 75 7.52 15.52 -3.83
CA GLY A 75 6.86 16.51 -4.67
C GLY A 75 7.82 17.12 -5.69
N PRO A 76 7.56 17.01 -7.01
CA PRO A 76 8.52 17.40 -8.05
C PRO A 76 8.80 18.90 -8.12
N VAL A 77 7.87 19.75 -7.67
CA VAL A 77 8.02 21.22 -7.65
C VAL A 77 7.94 21.75 -6.23
N SER A 78 7.01 21.22 -5.43
CA SER A 78 6.72 21.67 -4.08
C SER A 78 7.73 21.22 -3.03
N GLY A 79 8.45 20.12 -3.27
CA GLY A 79 9.19 19.40 -2.24
C GLY A 79 8.29 18.72 -1.19
N ALA A 80 6.98 18.61 -1.43
CA ALA A 80 6.04 17.98 -0.49
C ALA A 80 6.45 16.54 -0.17
N THR A 81 6.27 16.14 1.08
CA THR A 81 6.59 14.78 1.53
C THR A 81 5.51 13.79 1.14
N LEU A 82 5.85 12.49 1.18
CA LEU A 82 4.85 11.42 1.00
C LEU A 82 3.68 11.58 1.98
N PHE A 83 3.94 11.89 3.25
CA PHE A 83 2.89 12.14 4.23
C PHE A 83 2.01 13.33 3.84
N GLN A 84 2.60 14.45 3.44
CA GLN A 84 1.81 15.61 3.02
C GLN A 84 0.86 15.24 1.88
N ILE A 85 1.38 14.64 0.80
CA ILE A 85 0.58 14.28 -0.38
C ILE A 85 -0.53 13.29 0.00
N LEU A 86 -0.23 12.23 0.76
CA LEU A 86 -1.19 11.20 1.10
C LEU A 86 -2.27 11.68 2.07
N LEU A 87 -1.90 12.50 3.06
CA LEU A 87 -2.87 13.06 4.02
C LEU A 87 -3.74 14.14 3.36
N GLU A 88 -3.17 14.99 2.51
CA GLU A 88 -3.94 15.97 1.74
C GLU A 88 -4.95 15.28 0.80
N LYS A 89 -4.62 14.12 0.23
CA LYS A 89 -5.58 13.30 -0.54
C LYS A 89 -6.77 12.84 0.30
N VAL A 90 -6.53 12.31 1.49
CA VAL A 90 -7.62 11.88 2.40
C VAL A 90 -8.48 13.08 2.81
N LEU A 91 -7.85 14.21 3.15
CA LEU A 91 -8.54 15.44 3.52
C LEU A 91 -9.39 16.00 2.36
N ALA A 92 -8.83 16.02 1.14
CA ALA A 92 -9.54 16.45 -0.05
C ALA A 92 -10.71 15.51 -0.38
N SER A 93 -10.55 14.19 -0.23
CA SER A 93 -11.64 13.23 -0.42
C SER A 93 -12.76 13.46 0.60
N SER A 94 -12.42 13.70 1.87
CA SER A 94 -13.40 14.06 2.90
C SER A 94 -14.19 15.33 2.52
N ARG A 95 -13.52 16.36 2.00
CA ARG A 95 -14.17 17.59 1.51
C ARG A 95 -15.06 17.34 0.28
N ARG A 96 -14.58 16.55 -0.69
CA ARG A 96 -15.31 16.23 -1.93
C ARG A 96 -16.65 15.55 -1.66
N TYR A 97 -16.66 14.64 -0.68
CA TYR A 97 -17.86 13.87 -0.33
C TYR A 97 -18.66 14.47 0.83
N GLY A 98 -18.20 15.57 1.43
CA GLY A 98 -18.89 16.23 2.54
C GLY A 98 -19.05 15.35 3.78
N ALA A 99 -18.16 14.36 3.96
CA ALA A 99 -18.21 13.37 5.02
C ALA A 99 -16.81 13.16 5.61
N THR A 100 -16.74 12.94 6.93
CA THR A 100 -15.48 12.65 7.61
C THR A 100 -14.95 11.28 7.17
N ILE A 101 -13.71 11.26 6.69
CA ILE A 101 -12.98 10.02 6.39
C ILE A 101 -11.86 9.89 7.44
N PRO A 102 -12.03 9.06 8.48
CA PRO A 102 -11.00 8.89 9.50
C PRO A 102 -9.78 8.18 8.92
N LEU A 103 -8.59 8.64 9.29
CA LEU A 103 -7.30 8.07 8.90
C LEU A 103 -6.66 7.40 10.11
N TYR A 104 -6.35 6.11 9.97
CA TYR A 104 -5.54 5.37 10.94
C TYR A 104 -4.18 5.09 10.32
N LEU A 105 -3.14 5.64 10.93
CA LEU A 105 -1.77 5.59 10.43
C LEU A 105 -0.97 4.61 11.28
N MET A 106 -0.57 3.50 10.65
CA MET A 106 0.24 2.48 11.30
C MET A 106 1.74 2.79 11.17
N THR A 107 2.45 2.76 12.28
CA THR A 107 3.90 2.98 12.39
C THR A 107 4.59 1.73 12.96
N SER A 108 5.91 1.75 13.08
CA SER A 108 6.69 0.76 13.84
C SER A 108 7.34 1.44 15.06
N PRO A 109 7.88 0.67 16.02
CA PRO A 109 8.60 1.28 17.14
C PRO A 109 9.74 2.20 16.69
N ALA A 110 10.39 1.87 15.56
CA ALA A 110 11.48 2.68 14.99
C ALA A 110 11.01 3.94 14.24
N THR A 111 9.71 4.11 13.99
CA THR A 111 9.16 5.27 13.27
C THR A 111 8.09 6.03 14.06
N HIS A 112 7.61 5.50 15.18
CA HIS A 112 6.41 6.00 15.88
C HIS A 112 6.57 7.43 16.38
N ASP A 113 7.51 7.66 17.29
CA ASP A 113 7.66 8.94 17.99
C ASP A 113 8.03 10.08 17.02
N GLU A 114 8.93 9.80 16.09
CA GLU A 114 9.34 10.76 15.07
C GLU A 114 8.20 11.11 14.12
N THR A 115 7.39 10.11 13.72
CA THR A 115 6.20 10.37 12.89
C THR A 115 5.19 11.25 13.63
N ILE A 116 4.95 11.00 14.92
CA ILE A 116 4.05 11.82 15.74
C ILE A 116 4.56 13.26 15.85
N ALA A 117 5.85 13.44 16.14
CA ALA A 117 6.47 14.76 16.22
C ALA A 117 6.32 15.52 14.89
N TYR A 118 6.68 14.87 13.78
CA TYR A 118 6.56 15.44 12.44
C TYR A 118 5.13 15.87 12.10
N LEU A 119 4.14 15.01 12.38
CA LEU A 119 2.73 15.32 12.14
C LEU A 119 2.25 16.50 13.00
N ASN A 120 2.69 16.60 14.26
CA ASN A 120 2.32 17.72 15.12
C ASN A 120 2.93 19.04 14.62
N ASP A 121 4.22 19.03 14.24
CA ASP A 121 4.94 20.18 13.72
C ASP A 121 4.32 20.72 12.41
N HIS A 122 3.72 19.85 11.62
CA HIS A 122 3.04 20.20 10.36
C HIS A 122 1.52 20.33 10.51
N HIS A 123 1.01 20.49 11.74
CA HIS A 123 -0.42 20.63 12.04
C HIS A 123 -1.30 19.54 11.37
N ARG A 124 -0.77 18.31 11.29
CA ARG A 124 -1.39 17.13 10.67
C ARG A 124 -1.84 17.37 9.23
N PHE A 125 -1.18 18.28 8.52
CA PHE A 125 -1.54 18.72 7.17
C PHE A 125 -3.02 19.12 7.03
N GLY A 126 -3.60 19.66 8.10
CA GLY A 126 -5.00 20.08 8.17
C GLY A 126 -6.01 19.00 8.51
N ILE A 127 -5.60 17.74 8.72
CA ILE A 127 -6.52 16.70 9.23
C ILE A 127 -6.86 17.01 10.70
N PRO A 128 -8.15 17.06 11.08
CA PRO A 128 -8.55 17.28 12.46
C PRO A 128 -7.92 16.24 13.41
N ALA A 129 -7.56 16.67 14.62
CA ALA A 129 -6.91 15.82 15.62
C ALA A 129 -7.68 14.51 15.91
N HIS A 130 -9.01 14.60 15.94
CA HIS A 130 -9.87 13.45 16.22
C HIS A 130 -10.01 12.53 15.01
N ASP A 131 -9.62 12.93 13.80
CA ASP A 131 -9.76 12.11 12.58
C ASP A 131 -8.45 11.46 12.15
N LEU A 132 -7.33 11.71 12.85
CA LEU A 132 -6.05 11.04 12.64
C LEU A 132 -5.65 10.25 13.88
N THR A 133 -5.73 8.93 13.79
CA THR A 133 -5.24 8.03 14.85
C THR A 133 -3.93 7.39 14.41
N VAL A 134 -2.84 7.72 15.10
CA VAL A 134 -1.55 7.04 14.91
C VAL A 134 -1.48 5.85 15.86
N PHE A 135 -1.16 4.66 15.34
CA PHE A 135 -0.97 3.46 16.15
C PHE A 135 0.31 2.74 15.75
N CYS A 136 0.91 2.02 16.70
CA CYS A 136 2.15 1.28 16.49
C CYS A 136 1.85 -0.21 16.26
N GLN A 137 2.47 -0.81 15.24
CA GLN A 137 2.44 -2.25 15.04
C GLN A 137 3.29 -2.99 16.08
N GLY A 138 3.11 -4.31 16.16
CA GLY A 138 3.88 -5.17 17.05
C GLY A 138 5.28 -5.45 16.54
N THR A 139 5.96 -6.33 17.26
CA THR A 139 7.29 -6.81 16.91
C THR A 139 7.42 -8.30 17.20
N MET A 140 8.32 -8.95 16.49
CA MET A 140 8.76 -10.32 16.74
C MET A 140 10.25 -10.36 17.09
N PRO A 141 10.66 -11.25 18.00
CA PRO A 141 12.08 -11.49 18.25
C PRO A 141 12.73 -12.15 17.03
N ALA A 142 13.93 -11.68 16.68
CA ALA A 142 14.81 -12.37 15.77
C ALA A 142 15.38 -13.61 16.46
N VAL A 143 15.50 -14.71 15.71
CA VAL A 143 16.10 -15.95 16.19
C VAL A 143 17.33 -16.29 15.38
N ASP A 144 18.33 -16.87 16.03
CA ASP A 144 19.49 -17.44 15.39
C ASP A 144 19.06 -18.52 14.38
N ALA A 145 19.62 -18.47 13.17
CA ALA A 145 19.17 -19.28 12.05
C ALA A 145 19.55 -20.76 12.16
N GLU A 146 20.52 -21.10 13.01
CA GLU A 146 20.99 -22.47 13.21
C GLU A 146 20.39 -23.09 14.48
N SER A 147 20.51 -22.40 15.60
CA SER A 147 20.07 -22.89 16.92
C SER A 147 18.59 -22.59 17.22
N GLY A 148 17.98 -21.63 16.54
CA GLY A 148 16.60 -21.18 16.81
C GLY A 148 16.44 -20.40 18.11
N LYS A 149 17.53 -20.05 18.80
CA LYS A 149 17.50 -19.25 20.04
C LYS A 149 17.16 -17.79 19.72
N VAL A 150 16.46 -17.12 20.63
CA VAL A 150 16.21 -15.68 20.53
C VAL A 150 17.53 -14.91 20.65
N LEU A 151 17.73 -13.93 19.77
CA LEU A 151 18.89 -13.05 19.81
C LEU A 151 18.67 -11.88 20.77
N LEU A 152 19.73 -11.48 21.46
CA LEU A 152 19.77 -10.30 22.32
C LEU A 152 20.36 -9.11 21.55
N ALA A 153 19.72 -7.95 21.63
CA ALA A 153 20.29 -6.69 21.11
C ALA A 153 21.23 -6.02 22.13
N ALA A 154 20.94 -6.20 23.42
CA ALA A 154 21.79 -5.83 24.55
C ALA A 154 21.63 -6.87 25.66
N SER A 155 22.44 -6.78 26.73
CA SER A 155 22.36 -7.71 27.87
C SER A 155 20.99 -7.78 28.54
N ASP A 156 20.18 -6.73 28.38
CA ASP A 156 18.86 -6.54 28.98
C ASP A 156 17.72 -6.41 27.95
N SER A 157 17.99 -6.59 26.66
CA SER A 157 16.98 -6.40 25.61
C SER A 157 17.09 -7.39 24.44
N LEU A 158 15.94 -7.77 23.90
CA LEU A 158 15.84 -8.67 22.75
C LEU A 158 16.11 -7.93 21.44
N ALA A 159 16.68 -8.64 20.47
CA ALA A 159 16.72 -8.16 19.08
C ALA A 159 15.34 -8.30 18.45
N LEU A 160 14.59 -7.20 18.40
CA LEU A 160 13.24 -7.15 17.87
C LEU A 160 13.22 -6.63 16.42
N SER A 161 12.25 -7.10 15.64
CA SER A 161 11.90 -6.52 14.34
C SER A 161 10.40 -6.35 14.22
N PRO A 162 9.92 -5.37 13.42
CA PRO A 162 8.50 -5.27 13.10
C PRO A 162 7.93 -6.60 12.59
N ASP A 163 6.70 -6.90 12.96
CA ASP A 163 6.00 -8.16 12.65
C ASP A 163 5.37 -8.19 11.24
N GLY A 164 5.74 -7.24 10.38
CA GLY A 164 5.23 -7.09 9.02
C GLY A 164 3.86 -6.44 8.95
N HIS A 165 3.45 -6.01 7.75
CA HIS A 165 2.18 -5.30 7.57
C HIS A 165 0.94 -6.16 7.89
N GLY A 166 1.09 -7.48 8.01
CA GLY A 166 0.07 -8.41 8.50
C GLY A 166 -0.15 -8.37 10.01
N GLY A 167 0.74 -7.76 10.81
CA GLY A 167 0.48 -7.49 12.23
C GLY A 167 -0.61 -6.43 12.47
N MET A 168 -1.01 -5.73 11.40
CA MET A 168 -1.97 -4.61 11.42
C MET A 168 -3.34 -4.93 12.08
N PRO A 169 -4.01 -6.07 11.85
CA PRO A 169 -5.27 -6.38 12.53
C PRO A 169 -5.10 -6.50 14.06
N ALA A 170 -4.02 -7.13 14.52
CA ALA A 170 -3.71 -7.25 15.95
C ALA A 170 -3.41 -5.88 16.56
N ALA A 171 -2.63 -5.05 15.85
CA ALA A 171 -2.30 -3.69 16.28
C ALA A 171 -3.52 -2.75 16.33
N LEU A 172 -4.45 -2.85 15.38
CA LEU A 172 -5.73 -2.13 15.42
C LEU A 172 -6.54 -2.48 16.68
N ARG A 173 -6.58 -3.76 17.05
CA ARG A 173 -7.28 -4.21 18.25
C ARG A 173 -6.58 -3.74 19.52
N ALA A 174 -5.27 -3.92 19.62
CA ALA A 174 -4.49 -3.58 20.80
C ALA A 174 -4.47 -2.07 21.12
N SER A 175 -4.45 -1.23 20.08
CA SER A 175 -4.44 0.24 20.22
C SER A 175 -5.81 0.85 20.53
N GLY A 176 -6.90 0.06 20.44
CA GLY A 176 -8.27 0.57 20.53
C GLY A 176 -8.78 1.21 19.23
N ALA A 177 -7.96 1.30 18.17
CA ALA A 177 -8.38 1.81 16.87
C ALA A 177 -9.56 1.02 16.27
N LEU A 178 -9.59 -0.31 16.44
CA LEU A 178 -10.73 -1.12 16.01
C LEU A 178 -12.03 -0.75 16.74
N ALA A 179 -11.96 -0.41 18.03
CA ALA A 179 -13.13 0.07 18.77
C ALA A 179 -13.57 1.47 18.29
N ASP A 180 -12.63 2.32 17.90
CA ASP A 180 -12.89 3.63 17.29
C ASP A 180 -13.62 3.51 15.95
N ILE A 181 -13.11 2.66 15.05
CA ILE A 181 -13.71 2.31 13.75
C ILE A 181 -15.18 1.91 13.94
N ARG A 182 -15.45 0.99 14.88
CA ARG A 182 -16.81 0.53 15.18
C ARG A 182 -17.70 1.64 15.72
N ARG A 183 -17.19 2.46 16.65
CA ARG A 183 -17.95 3.57 17.24
C ARG A 183 -18.38 4.60 16.19
N ARG A 184 -17.57 4.78 15.14
CA ARG A 184 -17.85 5.68 14.01
C ARG A 184 -18.75 5.06 12.94
N ALA A 185 -19.21 3.82 13.12
CA ALA A 185 -19.97 3.09 12.10
C ALA A 185 -19.23 2.97 10.75
N ILE A 186 -17.90 2.86 10.80
CA ILE A 186 -17.09 2.55 9.62
C ILE A 186 -17.23 1.05 9.34
N GLU A 187 -17.60 0.73 8.10
CA GLU A 187 -17.82 -0.65 7.63
C GLU A 187 -16.67 -1.12 6.73
N HIS A 188 -16.02 -0.19 6.03
CA HIS A 188 -14.95 -0.50 5.08
C HIS A 188 -13.70 0.36 5.33
N LEU A 189 -12.52 -0.23 5.10
CA LEU A 189 -11.25 0.44 5.21
C LEU A 189 -10.49 0.39 3.89
N PHE A 190 -10.25 1.55 3.30
CA PHE A 190 -9.32 1.71 2.18
C PHE A 190 -7.89 1.67 2.70
N TYR A 191 -7.11 0.72 2.23
CA TYR A 191 -5.75 0.46 2.67
C TYR A 191 -4.73 0.89 1.62
N MET A 192 -3.71 1.62 2.06
CA MET A 192 -2.60 2.04 1.21
C MET A 192 -1.26 2.00 1.95
N GLN A 193 -0.20 1.76 1.18
CA GLN A 193 1.20 1.87 1.63
C GLN A 193 1.70 3.30 1.45
N VAL A 194 2.59 3.73 2.34
CA VAL A 194 3.14 5.10 2.32
C VAL A 194 4.02 5.41 1.09
N ASP A 195 4.44 4.41 0.34
CA ASP A 195 5.44 4.55 -0.70
C ASP A 195 4.90 4.96 -2.08
N ASN A 196 3.59 4.97 -2.28
CA ASN A 196 2.97 5.32 -3.56
C ASN A 196 2.27 6.68 -3.50
N PRO A 197 2.91 7.80 -3.90
CA PRO A 197 2.27 9.11 -3.91
C PRO A 197 1.13 9.21 -4.95
N GLN A 198 1.02 8.30 -5.91
CA GLN A 198 -0.02 8.34 -6.97
C GLN A 198 -1.32 7.62 -6.61
N VAL A 199 -1.40 6.92 -5.47
CA VAL A 199 -2.64 6.26 -5.03
C VAL A 199 -3.84 7.20 -5.07
N VAL A 200 -4.96 6.74 -5.65
CA VAL A 200 -6.23 7.46 -5.58
C VAL A 200 -6.90 7.09 -4.25
N ALA A 201 -6.62 7.89 -3.21
CA ALA A 201 -7.12 7.61 -1.86
C ALA A 201 -8.65 7.71 -1.81
N CYS A 202 -9.29 6.66 -1.29
CA CYS A 202 -10.75 6.54 -1.25
C CYS A 202 -11.40 6.54 -2.65
N ASP A 203 -10.77 5.89 -3.63
CA ASP A 203 -11.34 5.74 -4.96
C ASP A 203 -12.77 5.17 -4.91
N PRO A 204 -13.79 5.96 -5.32
CA PRO A 204 -15.18 5.52 -5.29
C PRO A 204 -15.44 4.33 -6.20
N GLU A 205 -14.74 4.20 -7.33
CA GLU A 205 -14.95 3.07 -8.24
C GLU A 205 -14.49 1.77 -7.58
N PHE A 206 -13.30 1.76 -6.98
CA PHE A 206 -12.78 0.59 -6.28
C PHE A 206 -13.59 0.19 -5.05
N VAL A 207 -14.00 1.18 -4.23
CA VAL A 207 -14.92 0.95 -3.10
C VAL A 207 -16.25 0.41 -3.63
N GLY A 208 -16.73 0.95 -4.74
CA GLY A 208 -17.91 0.50 -5.46
C GLY A 208 -17.89 -0.97 -5.82
N TYR A 209 -16.85 -1.41 -6.54
CA TYR A 209 -16.68 -2.82 -6.91
C TYR A 209 -16.63 -3.72 -5.67
N HIS A 210 -15.96 -3.30 -4.61
CA HIS A 210 -15.92 -4.04 -3.35
C HIS A 210 -17.33 -4.26 -2.77
N LEU A 211 -18.17 -3.23 -2.80
CA LEU A 211 -19.54 -3.28 -2.28
C LEU A 211 -20.47 -4.14 -3.14
N VAL A 212 -20.52 -3.91 -4.46
CA VAL A 212 -21.43 -4.66 -5.35
C VAL A 212 -21.03 -6.13 -5.50
N SER A 213 -19.77 -6.47 -5.20
CA SER A 213 -19.30 -7.86 -5.15
C SER A 213 -19.51 -8.55 -3.81
N GLU A 214 -19.99 -7.82 -2.79
CA GLU A 214 -20.09 -8.32 -1.40
C GLU A 214 -18.77 -8.94 -0.94
N SER A 215 -17.66 -8.27 -1.27
CA SER A 215 -16.31 -8.73 -1.00
C SER A 215 -15.89 -8.35 0.42
N GLU A 216 -15.20 -9.26 1.11
CA GLU A 216 -14.54 -8.94 2.38
C GLU A 216 -13.14 -8.35 2.19
N LEU A 217 -12.53 -8.60 1.03
CA LEU A 217 -11.20 -8.11 0.68
C LEU A 217 -11.06 -7.96 -0.84
N SER A 218 -10.90 -6.73 -1.28
CA SER A 218 -10.63 -6.39 -2.68
C SER A 218 -9.20 -5.87 -2.83
N THR A 219 -8.55 -6.15 -3.96
CA THR A 219 -7.19 -5.66 -4.23
C THR A 219 -7.07 -5.01 -5.61
N LYS A 220 -6.34 -3.89 -5.68
CA LYS A 220 -5.93 -3.32 -6.97
C LYS A 220 -4.68 -3.99 -7.50
N VAL A 221 -4.62 -4.15 -8.81
CA VAL A 221 -3.46 -4.70 -9.52
C VAL A 221 -3.14 -3.84 -10.74
N VAL A 222 -1.90 -3.89 -11.19
CA VAL A 222 -1.49 -3.43 -12.52
C VAL A 222 -1.20 -4.64 -13.39
N ALA A 223 -1.40 -4.49 -14.71
CA ALA A 223 -0.95 -5.51 -15.64
C ALA A 223 0.57 -5.51 -15.76
N LYS A 224 1.18 -6.64 -15.42
CA LYS A 224 2.60 -6.87 -15.64
C LYS A 224 2.92 -6.74 -17.13
N THR A 225 3.98 -6.00 -17.42
CA THR A 225 4.49 -5.86 -18.79
C THR A 225 5.51 -6.94 -19.10
N THR A 226 6.23 -7.43 -18.07
CA THR A 226 7.21 -8.50 -18.20
C THR A 226 6.98 -9.62 -17.18
N PRO A 227 7.30 -10.89 -17.52
CA PRO A 227 7.25 -12.00 -16.57
C PRO A 227 8.01 -11.73 -15.27
N ARG A 228 9.13 -10.99 -15.38
CA ARG A 228 10.12 -10.75 -14.31
C ARG A 228 9.90 -9.46 -13.53
N ASP A 229 8.77 -8.78 -13.71
CA ASP A 229 8.41 -7.66 -12.85
C ASP A 229 8.37 -8.11 -11.38
N ARG A 230 9.12 -7.40 -10.51
CA ARG A 230 9.30 -7.73 -9.09
C ARG A 230 8.08 -7.32 -8.25
N MET A 231 6.95 -7.94 -8.55
CA MET A 231 5.67 -7.73 -7.87
C MET A 231 5.11 -9.09 -7.44
N GLY A 232 4.43 -9.12 -6.30
CA GLY A 232 3.61 -10.27 -5.93
C GLY A 232 2.53 -10.50 -6.99
N ASN A 233 2.29 -11.75 -7.37
CA ASN A 233 1.35 -12.12 -8.41
C ASN A 233 0.04 -12.53 -7.75
N VAL A 234 -1.02 -11.76 -8.00
CA VAL A 234 -2.37 -12.14 -7.54
C VAL A 234 -2.89 -13.23 -8.47
N VAL A 235 -3.20 -14.38 -7.91
CA VAL A 235 -3.59 -15.57 -8.65
C VAL A 235 -4.80 -16.25 -8.01
N SER A 236 -5.46 -17.12 -8.76
CA SER A 236 -6.40 -18.10 -8.21
C SER A 236 -5.77 -19.49 -8.25
N VAL A 237 -5.80 -20.19 -7.13
CA VAL A 237 -5.38 -21.60 -7.02
C VAL A 237 -6.51 -22.36 -6.37
N ASP A 238 -7.01 -23.40 -7.05
CA ASP A 238 -8.08 -24.26 -6.56
C ASP A 238 -9.31 -23.45 -6.08
N GLY A 239 -9.65 -22.38 -6.82
CA GLY A 239 -10.77 -21.49 -6.54
C GLY A 239 -10.53 -20.42 -5.46
N ARG A 240 -9.34 -20.36 -4.86
CA ARG A 240 -8.99 -19.39 -3.82
C ARG A 240 -8.01 -18.34 -4.34
N VAL A 241 -8.37 -17.07 -4.17
CA VAL A 241 -7.49 -15.94 -4.48
C VAL A 241 -6.36 -15.85 -3.46
N ARG A 242 -5.14 -15.62 -3.93
CA ARG A 242 -3.95 -15.43 -3.11
C ARG A 242 -2.88 -14.64 -3.85
N ILE A 243 -1.82 -14.26 -3.13
CA ILE A 243 -0.62 -13.68 -3.73
C ILE A 243 0.53 -14.68 -3.61
N ILE A 244 1.23 -14.91 -4.71
CA ILE A 244 2.52 -15.60 -4.74
C ILE A 244 3.59 -14.52 -4.93
N GLU A 245 4.51 -14.39 -3.98
CA GLU A 245 5.61 -13.44 -4.11
C GLU A 245 6.51 -13.78 -5.30
N TYR A 246 7.12 -12.77 -5.90
CA TYR A 246 7.95 -12.97 -7.09
C TYR A 246 9.15 -13.89 -6.83
N SER A 247 9.65 -13.94 -5.59
CA SER A 247 10.73 -14.83 -5.18
C SER A 247 10.31 -16.30 -5.10
N ASP A 248 9.01 -16.54 -4.94
CA ASP A 248 8.43 -17.88 -4.77
C ASP A 248 7.77 -18.38 -6.08
N LEU A 249 7.83 -17.59 -7.16
CA LEU A 249 7.24 -17.93 -8.45
C LEU A 249 8.32 -18.48 -9.41
N PRO A 250 8.24 -19.75 -9.84
CA PRO A 250 9.17 -20.31 -10.82
C PRO A 250 9.13 -19.58 -12.16
N ASP A 251 10.30 -19.38 -12.79
CA ASP A 251 10.42 -18.69 -14.08
C ASP A 251 9.57 -19.34 -15.18
N ASP A 252 9.54 -20.68 -15.25
CA ASP A 252 8.76 -21.41 -16.24
C ASP A 252 7.25 -21.22 -16.10
N VAL A 253 6.77 -20.85 -14.91
CA VAL A 253 5.38 -20.49 -14.65
C VAL A 253 5.14 -19.00 -14.93
N ALA A 254 6.05 -18.13 -14.51
CA ALA A 254 5.97 -16.69 -14.74
C ALA A 254 5.95 -16.32 -16.24
N GLU A 255 6.66 -17.09 -17.07
CA GLU A 255 6.79 -16.87 -18.51
C GLU A 255 5.60 -17.44 -19.32
N GLN A 256 4.64 -18.15 -18.69
CA GLN A 256 3.48 -18.70 -19.38
C GLN A 256 2.58 -17.61 -19.97
N ARG A 257 2.09 -17.87 -21.18
CA ARG A 257 1.21 -16.97 -21.93
C ARG A 257 -0.09 -17.64 -22.33
N LEU A 258 -1.14 -16.84 -22.48
CA LEU A 258 -2.40 -17.23 -23.09
C LEU A 258 -2.27 -17.26 -24.63
N PRO A 259 -3.22 -17.86 -25.36
CA PRO A 259 -3.18 -17.91 -26.84
C PRO A 259 -3.08 -16.55 -27.54
N ASP A 260 -3.54 -15.48 -26.89
CA ASP A 260 -3.44 -14.10 -27.38
C ASP A 260 -2.06 -13.44 -27.13
N GLY A 261 -1.12 -14.18 -26.54
CA GLY A 261 0.23 -13.71 -26.21
C GLY A 261 0.34 -12.95 -24.89
N SER A 262 -0.78 -12.65 -24.22
CA SER A 262 -0.77 -12.01 -22.90
C SER A 262 -0.21 -12.95 -21.82
N LEU A 263 0.35 -12.40 -20.75
CA LEU A 263 0.84 -13.20 -19.63
C LEU A 263 -0.32 -13.94 -18.96
N LYS A 264 -0.16 -15.24 -18.69
CA LYS A 264 -1.15 -16.02 -17.95
C LYS A 264 -1.30 -15.48 -16.52
N LEU A 265 -0.17 -15.22 -15.86
CA LEU A 265 -0.11 -14.60 -14.54
C LEU A 265 0.26 -13.12 -14.69
N TRP A 266 -0.74 -12.32 -15.06
CA TRP A 266 -0.58 -10.91 -15.43
C TRP A 266 -0.74 -9.94 -14.25
N ALA A 267 -1.45 -10.33 -13.19
CA ALA A 267 -1.92 -9.42 -12.15
C ALA A 267 -0.84 -9.12 -11.11
N GLY A 268 -0.14 -7.98 -11.27
CA GLY A 268 0.86 -7.49 -10.33
C GLY A 268 0.22 -6.73 -9.17
N SER A 269 0.49 -7.17 -7.94
CA SER A 269 -0.04 -6.55 -6.73
C SER A 269 0.51 -5.15 -6.52
N THR A 270 -0.38 -4.20 -6.23
CA THR A 270 -0.04 -2.82 -5.88
C THR A 270 -0.05 -2.54 -4.38
N ALA A 271 -0.41 -3.54 -3.56
CA ALA A 271 -0.64 -3.40 -2.12
C ALA A 271 -1.69 -2.32 -1.74
N MET A 272 -2.65 -2.06 -2.63
CA MET A 272 -3.83 -1.24 -2.36
C MET A 272 -5.05 -2.15 -2.21
N HIS A 273 -5.76 -2.01 -1.10
CA HIS A 273 -6.86 -2.93 -0.75
C HIS A 273 -8.07 -2.18 -0.21
N VAL A 274 -9.24 -2.83 -0.24
CA VAL A 274 -10.39 -2.44 0.59
C VAL A 274 -10.79 -3.65 1.43
N PHE A 275 -10.90 -3.45 2.73
CA PHE A 275 -11.30 -4.49 3.69
C PHE A 275 -12.68 -4.18 4.25
N GLU A 276 -13.50 -5.22 4.42
CA GLU A 276 -14.61 -5.18 5.37
C GLU A 276 -14.04 -5.25 6.80
N VAL A 277 -14.53 -4.39 7.69
CA VAL A 277 -14.02 -4.29 9.07
C VAL A 277 -14.17 -5.62 9.83
N ASP A 278 -15.23 -6.39 9.55
CA ASP A 278 -15.48 -7.69 10.16
C ASP A 278 -14.38 -8.72 9.85
N LEU A 279 -13.81 -8.70 8.64
CA LEU A 279 -12.69 -9.58 8.28
C LEU A 279 -11.47 -9.29 9.16
N LEU A 280 -11.15 -8.01 9.35
CA LEU A 280 -10.02 -7.58 10.17
C LEU A 280 -10.23 -7.91 11.65
N ASP A 281 -11.45 -7.72 12.16
CA ASP A 281 -11.81 -8.07 13.53
C ASP A 281 -11.66 -9.59 13.77
N ARG A 282 -12.17 -10.43 12.86
CA ARG A 282 -11.99 -11.88 12.93
C ARG A 282 -10.51 -12.26 12.88
N ALA A 283 -9.73 -11.64 11.99
CA ALA A 283 -8.29 -11.88 11.89
C ALA A 283 -7.55 -11.50 13.18
N SER A 284 -7.92 -10.37 13.82
CA SER A 284 -7.28 -9.88 15.05
C SER A 284 -7.47 -10.79 16.27
N ARG A 285 -8.47 -11.68 16.25
CA ARG A 285 -8.80 -12.59 17.36
C ARG A 285 -8.18 -13.98 17.19
N SER A 286 -7.61 -14.28 16.02
CA SER A 286 -7.05 -15.59 15.72
C SER A 286 -5.54 -15.52 15.62
N SER A 287 -4.84 -16.18 16.57
CA SER A 287 -3.38 -16.25 16.63
C SER A 287 -2.73 -17.00 15.46
N GLY A 288 -3.52 -17.44 14.47
CA GLY A 288 -3.07 -18.09 13.24
C GLY A 288 -3.79 -17.59 11.98
N ALA A 289 -4.46 -16.43 12.04
CA ALA A 289 -5.12 -15.86 10.87
C ALA A 289 -4.17 -15.60 9.70
N LEU A 290 -2.93 -15.24 10.02
CA LEU A 290 -1.89 -14.89 9.07
C LEU A 290 -0.64 -15.73 9.34
N PRO A 291 -0.10 -16.42 8.33
CA PRO A 291 1.11 -17.21 8.50
C PRO A 291 2.33 -16.29 8.65
N TYR A 292 3.37 -16.83 9.28
CA TYR A 292 4.67 -16.18 9.31
C TYR A 292 5.51 -16.55 8.07
N HIS A 293 6.04 -15.53 7.43
CA HIS A 293 7.11 -15.58 6.43
C HIS A 293 8.46 -15.45 7.12
N LEU A 294 9.44 -16.21 6.64
CA LEU A 294 10.76 -16.29 7.24
C LEU A 294 11.75 -15.52 6.37
N ALA A 295 12.35 -14.47 6.92
CA ALA A 295 13.38 -13.70 6.22
C ALA A 295 14.75 -13.91 6.88
N ARG A 296 15.70 -14.49 6.13
CA ARG A 296 17.10 -14.55 6.55
C ARG A 296 17.73 -13.16 6.47
N LYS A 297 18.26 -12.68 7.58
CA LYS A 297 18.84 -11.33 7.72
C LYS A 297 20.08 -11.36 8.59
N ARG A 298 20.95 -10.38 8.35
CA ARG A 298 22.05 -10.00 9.22
C ARG A 298 21.50 -9.19 10.38
N VAL A 299 21.71 -9.67 11.60
CA VAL A 299 21.20 -9.05 12.84
C VAL A 299 22.35 -9.02 13.85
N PRO A 300 22.85 -7.81 14.21
CA PRO A 300 23.78 -7.65 15.31
C PRO A 300 23.19 -8.21 16.60
N TYR A 301 24.01 -8.87 17.42
CA TYR A 301 23.56 -9.52 18.65
C TYR A 301 24.65 -9.55 19.73
N ILE A 302 24.24 -9.78 20.98
CA ILE A 302 25.15 -10.04 22.10
C ILE A 302 25.43 -11.54 22.22
N ASP A 303 26.70 -11.92 22.25
CA ASP A 303 27.14 -13.30 22.40
C ASP A 303 27.14 -13.79 23.86
N ASP A 304 27.52 -15.05 24.08
CA ASP A 304 27.58 -15.68 25.41
C ASP A 304 28.59 -15.01 26.36
N ARG A 305 29.50 -14.17 25.85
CA ARG A 305 30.47 -13.40 26.64
C ARG A 305 29.97 -11.98 26.97
N GLY A 306 28.83 -11.59 26.44
CA GLY A 306 28.31 -10.23 26.60
C GLY A 306 28.87 -9.22 25.59
N GLU A 307 29.54 -9.68 24.53
CA GLU A 307 30.15 -8.82 23.51
C GLU A 307 29.21 -8.60 22.31
N LEU A 308 29.20 -7.39 21.76
CA LEU A 308 28.43 -7.07 20.55
C LEU A 308 29.11 -7.64 19.32
N VAL A 309 28.40 -8.48 18.59
CA VAL A 309 28.82 -9.07 17.33
C VAL A 309 28.00 -8.46 16.19
N ASP A 310 28.69 -7.86 15.20
CA ASP A 310 28.10 -7.50 13.90
C ASP A 310 28.48 -8.57 12.87
N PRO A 311 27.59 -9.53 12.56
CA PRO A 311 27.91 -10.65 11.69
C PRO A 311 28.13 -10.17 10.26
N VAL A 312 29.01 -10.83 9.51
CA VAL A 312 29.27 -10.51 8.09
C VAL A 312 28.14 -11.04 7.19
N GLU A 313 27.73 -12.29 7.45
CA GLU A 313 26.67 -12.99 6.72
C GLU A 313 25.34 -12.98 7.48
N ALA A 314 24.25 -13.38 6.80
CA ALA A 314 22.95 -13.51 7.44
C ALA A 314 22.95 -14.62 8.51
N ASN A 315 22.80 -14.23 9.78
CA ASN A 315 22.82 -15.10 10.95
C ASN A 315 21.44 -15.39 11.55
N ALA A 316 20.40 -14.63 11.20
CA ALA A 316 19.12 -14.66 11.90
C ALA A 316 17.92 -14.86 10.96
N ILE A 317 16.84 -15.40 11.53
CA ILE A 317 15.50 -15.42 10.94
C ILE A 317 14.66 -14.32 11.59
N LYS A 318 14.07 -13.47 10.75
CA LYS A 318 12.98 -12.55 11.13
C LYS A 318 11.65 -13.11 10.66
N PHE A 319 10.60 -12.82 11.43
CA PHE A 319 9.24 -13.27 11.17
C PHE A 319 8.39 -12.08 10.74
N GLU A 320 7.76 -12.19 9.57
CA GLU A 320 6.85 -11.17 9.05
C GLU A 320 5.51 -11.81 8.68
N GLN A 321 4.42 -11.12 8.98
CA GLN A 321 3.10 -11.44 8.46
C GLN A 321 2.77 -10.49 7.32
N PHE A 322 2.10 -10.98 6.29
CA PHE A 322 1.67 -10.18 5.14
C PHE A 322 0.15 -10.05 5.09
N ILE A 323 -0.36 -8.82 5.06
CA ILE A 323 -1.81 -8.55 5.12
C ILE A 323 -2.62 -9.24 4.02
N PHE A 324 -2.03 -9.41 2.83
CA PHE A 324 -2.69 -10.04 1.70
C PHE A 324 -2.91 -11.54 1.89
N ASP A 325 -2.29 -12.17 2.90
CA ASP A 325 -2.58 -13.56 3.25
C ASP A 325 -3.95 -13.75 3.90
N LEU A 326 -4.73 -12.67 4.06
CA LEU A 326 -6.17 -12.75 4.34
C LEU A 326 -7.01 -13.11 3.09
N LEU A 327 -6.50 -12.93 1.87
CA LEU A 327 -7.24 -13.22 0.62
C LEU A 327 -7.86 -14.63 0.58
N PRO A 328 -7.15 -15.72 0.96
CA PRO A 328 -7.72 -17.06 0.92
C PRO A 328 -8.85 -17.32 1.91
N ALA A 329 -9.01 -16.43 2.91
CA ALA A 329 -10.04 -16.51 3.95
C ALA A 329 -11.20 -15.53 3.73
N ALA A 330 -11.03 -14.54 2.84
CA ALA A 330 -12.05 -13.56 2.51
C ALA A 330 -13.19 -14.18 1.69
N ARG A 331 -14.42 -13.74 1.96
CA ARG A 331 -15.57 -14.01 1.07
C ARG A 331 -15.52 -13.11 -0.16
N ASN A 332 -15.86 -13.68 -1.31
CA ASN A 332 -15.95 -13.02 -2.61
C ASN A 332 -14.76 -12.09 -2.96
N PRO A 333 -13.49 -12.48 -2.76
CA PRO A 333 -12.38 -11.59 -3.04
C PRO A 333 -12.34 -11.23 -4.52
N ILE A 334 -12.23 -9.93 -4.81
CA ILE A 334 -12.14 -9.43 -6.18
C ILE A 334 -10.82 -8.70 -6.43
N VAL A 335 -10.40 -8.76 -7.69
CA VAL A 335 -9.23 -8.06 -8.20
C VAL A 335 -9.70 -6.97 -9.15
N VAL A 336 -9.14 -5.76 -9.04
CA VAL A 336 -9.47 -4.63 -9.92
C VAL A 336 -8.19 -4.14 -10.59
N GLU A 337 -8.13 -4.24 -11.91
CA GLU A 337 -7.03 -3.68 -12.70
C GLU A 337 -7.12 -2.16 -12.73
N VAL A 338 -6.00 -1.49 -12.51
CA VAL A 338 -5.87 -0.03 -12.58
C VAL A 338 -4.72 0.37 -13.50
N ASP A 339 -4.78 1.61 -13.98
CA ASP A 339 -3.76 2.16 -14.87
C ASP A 339 -2.54 2.55 -14.03
N GLU A 340 -1.41 1.87 -14.28
CA GLU A 340 -0.14 2.12 -13.60
C GLU A 340 0.25 3.61 -13.68
N ALA A 341 0.12 4.20 -14.88
CA ALA A 341 0.53 5.58 -15.12
C ALA A 341 -0.32 6.62 -14.36
N THR A 342 -1.45 6.20 -13.81
CA THR A 342 -2.38 7.06 -13.06
C THR A 342 -2.30 6.77 -11.56
N GLU A 343 -2.20 5.50 -11.16
CA GLU A 343 -2.42 5.09 -9.77
C GLU A 343 -1.21 4.49 -9.06
N PHE A 344 -0.16 4.05 -9.76
CA PHE A 344 0.90 3.24 -9.17
C PHE A 344 2.30 3.69 -9.56
N ALA A 345 2.94 4.47 -8.67
CA ALA A 345 4.34 4.86 -8.80
C ALA A 345 5.05 4.78 -7.45
N PRO A 346 5.34 3.56 -6.93
CA PRO A 346 5.97 3.42 -5.64
C PRO A 346 7.44 3.89 -5.67
N VAL A 347 7.89 4.59 -4.63
CA VAL A 347 9.31 4.91 -4.43
C VAL A 347 9.94 3.83 -3.54
N LYS A 348 10.79 2.96 -4.08
CA LYS A 348 11.37 1.81 -3.35
C LYS A 348 12.89 1.78 -3.36
N ASN A 349 13.51 2.38 -4.36
CA ASN A 349 14.94 2.30 -4.60
C ASN A 349 15.59 3.68 -4.45
N ALA A 350 16.89 3.68 -4.18
CA ALA A 350 17.69 4.89 -4.03
C ALA A 350 17.67 5.78 -5.30
N PRO A 351 17.98 7.08 -5.16
CA PRO A 351 18.25 7.97 -6.28
C PRO A 351 19.15 7.34 -7.35
N GLY A 352 18.78 7.52 -8.62
CA GLY A 352 19.53 7.00 -9.77
C GLY A 352 19.26 5.53 -10.14
N ALA A 353 18.43 4.80 -9.39
CA ALA A 353 18.01 3.45 -9.79
C ALA A 353 17.15 3.45 -11.06
N GLU A 354 17.17 2.36 -11.83
CA GLU A 354 16.45 2.28 -13.11
C GLU A 354 14.92 2.30 -12.95
N ARG A 355 14.40 1.78 -11.83
CA ARG A 355 12.97 1.66 -11.49
C ARG A 355 12.72 2.15 -10.06
N ASP A 356 11.51 2.63 -9.79
CA ASP A 356 11.02 3.01 -8.45
C ASP A 356 11.95 3.97 -7.69
N SER A 357 12.74 4.77 -8.42
CA SER A 357 13.59 5.83 -7.86
C SER A 357 12.78 7.12 -7.69
N PRO A 358 13.22 8.06 -6.83
CA PRO A 358 12.58 9.36 -6.69
C PRO A 358 12.38 10.08 -8.02
N GLU A 359 13.37 10.08 -8.91
CA GLU A 359 13.32 10.78 -10.20
C GLU A 359 12.27 10.17 -11.13
N ARG A 360 12.17 8.83 -11.15
CA ARG A 360 11.16 8.11 -11.94
C ARG A 360 9.75 8.39 -11.44
N VAL A 361 9.56 8.39 -10.12
CA VAL A 361 8.26 8.69 -9.51
C VAL A 361 7.86 10.15 -9.76
N GLN A 362 8.78 11.10 -9.58
CA GLN A 362 8.57 12.51 -9.92
C GLN A 362 8.19 12.72 -11.39
N ALA A 363 8.89 12.04 -12.32
CA ALA A 363 8.56 12.10 -13.74
C ALA A 363 7.15 11.58 -14.05
N GLN A 364 6.71 10.50 -13.38
CA GLN A 364 5.34 9.99 -13.52
C GLN A 364 4.29 10.95 -12.95
N MET A 365 4.55 11.55 -11.78
CA MET A 365 3.67 12.58 -11.19
C MET A 365 3.54 13.80 -12.10
N ILE A 366 4.65 14.31 -12.66
CA ILE A 366 4.65 15.41 -13.62
C ILE A 366 3.83 15.03 -14.86
N ALA A 367 4.04 13.82 -15.39
CA ALA A 367 3.31 13.34 -16.56
C ALA A 367 1.80 13.25 -16.29
N LEU A 368 1.38 12.75 -15.13
CA LEU A 368 -0.03 12.70 -14.72
C LEU A 368 -0.65 14.10 -14.67
N HIS A 369 -0.05 15.02 -13.92
CA HIS A 369 -0.60 16.37 -13.76
C HIS A 369 -0.57 17.16 -15.07
N ARG A 370 0.43 16.95 -15.93
CA ARG A 370 0.45 17.51 -17.28
C ARG A 370 -0.74 17.01 -18.10
N ARG A 371 -1.06 15.71 -18.05
CA ARG A 371 -2.25 15.16 -18.75
C ARG A 371 -3.53 15.81 -18.23
N TRP A 372 -3.69 15.99 -16.92
CA TRP A 372 -4.88 16.66 -16.35
C TRP A 372 -5.02 18.11 -16.86
N LEU A 373 -3.92 18.87 -16.85
CA LEU A 373 -3.90 20.24 -17.35
C LEU A 373 -4.25 20.32 -18.85
N GLN A 374 -3.69 19.44 -19.66
CA GLN A 374 -3.97 19.38 -21.09
C GLN A 374 -5.42 18.99 -21.39
N GLN A 375 -5.99 18.05 -20.64
CA GLN A 375 -7.41 17.68 -20.75
C GLN A 375 -8.33 18.84 -20.36
N ALA A 376 -7.90 19.68 -19.42
CA ALA A 376 -8.57 20.92 -19.04
C ALA A 376 -8.38 22.09 -20.03
N GLY A 377 -7.61 21.88 -21.10
CA GLY A 377 -7.33 22.85 -22.17
C GLY A 377 -6.02 23.63 -22.00
N ALA A 378 -5.38 23.57 -20.84
CA ALA A 378 -4.16 24.33 -20.58
C ALA A 378 -2.98 23.82 -21.41
N SER A 379 -2.04 24.72 -21.68
CA SER A 379 -0.78 24.40 -22.35
C SER A 379 0.38 24.41 -21.35
N VAL A 380 1.22 23.38 -21.42
CA VAL A 380 2.44 23.24 -20.61
C VAL A 380 3.63 23.18 -21.56
N ALA A 381 4.56 24.12 -21.43
CA ALA A 381 5.73 24.16 -22.29
C ALA A 381 6.61 22.89 -22.11
N PRO A 382 7.33 22.44 -23.16
CA PRO A 382 8.24 21.30 -23.05
C PRO A 382 9.28 21.51 -21.95
N GLY A 383 9.60 20.45 -21.21
CA GLY A 383 10.60 20.49 -20.12
C GLY A 383 10.09 21.08 -18.80
N ILE A 384 8.91 21.69 -18.75
CA ILE A 384 8.38 22.30 -17.52
C ILE A 384 7.76 21.26 -16.58
N ALA A 385 8.21 21.26 -15.32
CA ALA A 385 7.63 20.45 -14.25
C ALA A 385 6.34 21.09 -13.74
N VAL A 386 5.29 20.27 -13.65
CA VAL A 386 4.00 20.70 -13.12
C VAL A 386 3.55 19.76 -12.01
N GLU A 387 2.92 20.34 -11.01
CA GLU A 387 2.41 19.62 -9.86
C GLU A 387 1.03 20.18 -9.48
N ILE A 388 0.08 19.31 -9.16
CA ILE A 388 -1.22 19.69 -8.63
C ILE A 388 -1.30 19.15 -7.20
N SER A 389 -1.48 20.03 -6.21
CA SER A 389 -1.74 19.60 -4.83
C SER A 389 -3.09 18.88 -4.78
N PRO A 390 -3.22 17.81 -3.97
CA PRO A 390 -4.50 17.17 -3.73
C PRO A 390 -5.59 18.12 -3.19
N LEU A 391 -5.21 19.20 -2.50
CA LEU A 391 -6.16 20.22 -2.03
C LEU A 391 -6.68 21.12 -3.16
N PHE A 392 -5.91 21.23 -4.25
CA PHE A 392 -6.34 21.91 -5.47
C PHE A 392 -7.25 21.00 -6.29
N ALA A 393 -6.84 19.80 -6.66
CA ALA A 393 -7.71 18.86 -7.39
C ALA A 393 -7.28 17.42 -7.18
N LEU A 394 -8.27 16.52 -7.06
CA LEU A 394 -8.05 15.09 -6.92
C LEU A 394 -7.96 14.35 -8.26
N ASP A 395 -8.50 14.93 -9.33
CA ASP A 395 -8.54 14.33 -10.65
C ASP A 395 -8.56 15.39 -11.78
N ALA A 396 -8.56 14.91 -13.03
CA ALA A 396 -8.64 15.76 -14.22
C ALA A 396 -9.93 16.58 -14.30
N GLU A 397 -11.05 16.05 -13.80
CA GLU A 397 -12.35 16.73 -13.84
C GLU A 397 -12.38 17.93 -12.90
N GLU A 398 -11.90 17.75 -11.66
CA GLU A 398 -11.73 18.84 -10.70
C GLU A 398 -10.71 19.87 -11.18
N THR A 399 -9.63 19.42 -11.82
CA THR A 399 -8.64 20.31 -12.43
C THR A 399 -9.30 21.21 -13.48
N ALA A 400 -10.10 20.64 -14.38
CA ALA A 400 -10.81 21.38 -15.43
C ALA A 400 -11.81 22.41 -14.89
N ARG A 401 -12.39 22.17 -13.72
CA ARG A 401 -13.31 23.12 -13.06
C ARG A 401 -12.59 24.30 -12.39
N ARG A 402 -11.29 24.18 -12.11
CA ARG A 402 -10.53 25.16 -11.31
C ARG A 402 -9.52 25.99 -12.10
N ILE A 403 -9.23 25.61 -13.35
CA ILE A 403 -8.31 26.37 -14.21
C ILE A 403 -9.06 27.03 -15.37
N THR A 404 -8.43 28.02 -15.99
CA THR A 404 -8.90 28.60 -17.25
C THR A 404 -8.43 27.75 -18.44
N ARG A 405 -9.29 27.60 -19.45
CA ARG A 405 -9.02 26.75 -20.62
C ARG A 405 -7.74 27.15 -21.37
N ASP A 406 -7.39 28.43 -21.43
CA ASP A 406 -6.20 28.90 -22.16
C ASP A 406 -5.02 29.24 -21.25
N MET A 407 -4.96 28.63 -20.06
CA MET A 407 -3.83 28.79 -19.15
C MET A 407 -2.53 28.32 -19.81
N ALA A 408 -1.53 29.19 -19.89
CA ALA A 408 -0.19 28.85 -20.36
C ALA A 408 0.77 28.73 -19.18
N ILE A 409 1.49 27.61 -19.09
CA ILE A 409 2.48 27.33 -18.05
C ILE A 409 3.86 27.22 -18.72
N THR A 410 4.69 28.23 -18.49
CA THR A 410 6.01 28.41 -19.14
C THR A 410 7.19 28.28 -18.17
N SER A 411 6.93 28.01 -16.89
CA SER A 411 7.93 27.78 -15.84
C SER A 411 7.38 26.73 -14.86
N ASP A 412 8.28 26.07 -14.12
CA ASP A 412 7.88 25.06 -13.14
C ASP A 412 6.82 25.61 -12.18
N ARG A 413 5.75 24.83 -11.98
CA ARG A 413 4.57 25.32 -11.28
C ARG A 413 3.86 24.24 -10.46
N SER A 414 3.64 24.55 -9.18
CA SER A 414 2.73 23.83 -8.30
C SER A 414 1.42 24.62 -8.19
N LEU A 415 0.29 23.97 -8.49
CA LEU A 415 -1.06 24.48 -8.28
C LEU A 415 -1.55 24.01 -6.90
N ARG A 416 -1.97 24.95 -6.05
CA ARG A 416 -2.35 24.70 -4.65
C ARG A 416 -3.66 25.37 -4.31
#